data_AF-A0A3Q9R0A4-F1
#
_entry.id   AF-A0A3Q9R0A4-F1
#
_cell.length_a   1.000
_cell.length_b   1.000
_cell.length_c   1.000
_cell.angle_alpha   90.00
_cell.angle_beta   90.00
_cell.angle_gamma   90.00
#
_symmetry.space_group_name_H-M   'P 1'
#
loop_
_entity.id
_entity.type
_entity.pdbx_description
1 polymer ?
#
loop_
_entity_poly.entity_id
_entity_poly.type
_entity_poly.pdbx_seq_one_letter_code
_entity_poly.pdbx_strand_id
1 'polypeptide(L)' 'MPRIRSDFTNSPYFVDEPGNWHLKPGAPKELQIELEQYLDSLTIEDDAGTINGNQIQYPYNR' A
#
# COMPACT_ATOMS: atom_id res chain seq x y z
N MET A 1 -10.05 1.16 -5.69
CA MET A 1 -8.91 1.76 -4.95
C MET A 1 -9.42 2.22 -3.60
N PRO A 2 -8.80 1.81 -2.48
CA PRO A 2 -9.21 2.23 -1.14
C PRO A 2 -9.16 3.75 -1.07
N ARG A 3 -10.23 4.40 -0.59
CA ARG A 3 -10.29 5.87 -0.41
C ARG A 3 -9.53 6.33 0.84
N ILE A 4 -8.55 5.57 1.29
CA ILE A 4 -7.75 5.90 2.47
C ILE A 4 -6.76 6.97 2.02
N ARG A 5 -7.17 8.22 2.17
CA ARG A 5 -6.28 9.38 1.99
C ARG A 5 -5.35 9.43 3.20
N SER A 6 -4.24 8.71 3.13
CA SER A 6 -3.19 8.79 4.14
C SER A 6 -2.57 10.18 4.13
N ASP A 7 -2.15 10.69 5.30
CA ASP A 7 -1.63 12.05 5.45
C ASP A 7 -0.42 12.35 4.55
N PHE A 8 0.40 11.34 4.26
CA PHE A 8 1.49 11.48 3.30
C PHE A 8 1.02 11.89 1.89
N THR A 9 -0.17 11.49 1.45
CA THR A 9 -0.69 11.86 0.11
C THR A 9 -1.05 13.34 -0.01
N ASN A 10 -1.24 14.05 1.11
CA ASN A 10 -1.44 15.51 1.13
C ASN A 10 -0.13 16.28 1.31
N SER A 11 1.00 15.58 1.48
CA SER A 11 2.28 16.22 1.72
C SER A 11 2.84 16.87 0.47
N PRO A 12 3.48 18.06 0.56
CA PRO A 12 4.16 18.69 -0.58
C PRO A 12 5.37 17.88 -1.10
N TYR A 13 5.82 16.92 -0.28
CA TYR A 13 6.88 16.00 -0.62
C TYR A 13 6.38 14.77 -1.38
N PHE A 14 5.09 14.48 -1.38
CA PHE A 14 4.57 13.30 -2.07
C PHE A 14 4.52 13.51 -3.57
N VAL A 15 4.87 12.44 -4.29
CA VAL A 15 4.89 12.37 -5.74
C VAL A 15 3.97 11.24 -6.17
N ASP A 16 2.83 11.60 -6.75
CA ASP A 16 1.81 10.67 -7.22
C ASP A 16 2.12 10.10 -8.62
N GLU A 17 3.35 9.62 -8.82
CA GLU A 17 3.73 8.97 -10.07
C GLU A 17 3.12 7.57 -10.18
N PRO A 18 2.33 7.26 -11.23
CA PRO A 18 1.70 5.96 -11.39
C PRO A 18 2.77 4.86 -11.47
N GLY A 19 2.81 3.98 -10.46
CA GLY A 19 3.80 2.91 -10.34
C GLY A 19 5.12 3.31 -9.69
N ASN A 20 5.28 4.58 -9.28
CA ASN A 20 6.48 5.09 -8.63
C ASN A 20 6.12 6.08 -7.50
N TRP A 21 5.18 5.70 -6.64
CA TRP A 21 4.84 6.51 -5.47
C TRP A 21 6.04 6.64 -4.54
N HIS A 22 6.55 7.86 -4.40
CA HIS A 22 7.70 8.15 -3.57
C HIS A 22 7.59 9.54 -2.94
N LEU A 23 8.46 9.81 -1.97
CA LEU A 23 8.61 11.12 -1.35
C LEU A 23 9.86 11.81 -1.90
N LYS A 24 9.76 13.12 -2.13
CA LYS A 24 10.88 13.98 -2.51
C LYS A 24 11.99 13.93 -1.47
N PRO A 25 13.26 14.10 -1.88
CA PRO A 25 14.37 14.20 -0.95
C PRO A 25 14.15 15.39 0.00
N GLY A 26 14.31 15.14 1.30
CA GLY A 26 14.03 16.13 2.36
C GLY A 26 12.65 15.98 3.03
N ALA A 27 11.87 14.97 2.66
CA ALA A 27 10.65 14.64 3.38
C ALA A 27 10.94 14.30 4.86
N PRO A 28 10.09 14.75 5.80
CA PRO A 28 10.23 14.39 7.20
C PRO A 28 10.15 12.86 7.39
N LYS A 29 10.91 12.35 8.35
CA LYS A 29 11.07 10.91 8.57
C LYS A 29 9.76 10.20 8.89
N GLU A 30 8.84 10.90 9.56
CA GLU A 30 7.50 10.39 9.87
C GLU A 30 6.72 10.02 8.60
N LEU A 31 6.76 10.87 7.57
CA LEU A 31 6.09 10.59 6.30
C LEU A 31 6.73 9.44 5.53
N GLN A 32 8.05 9.28 5.63
CA GLN A 32 8.75 8.15 5.01
C GLN A 32 8.27 6.83 5.61
N ILE A 33 8.17 6.77 6.94
CA ILE A 33 7.66 5.61 7.66
C ILE A 33 6.21 5.32 7.28
N GLU A 34 5.34 6.34 7.18
CA GLU A 34 3.95 6.15 6.75
C GLU A 34 3.84 5.62 5.31
N LEU A 35 4.63 6.15 4.39
CA LEU A 35 4.66 5.66 3.00
C LEU A 35 5.10 4.19 2.96
N GLU A 36 6.17 3.85 3.67
CA GLU A 36 6.67 2.47 3.75
C GLU A 36 5.62 1.52 4.34
N GLN A 37 4.96 1.90 5.44
CA GLN A 37 3.89 1.11 6.04
C GLN A 37 2.69 0.95 5.10
N TYR A 38 2.36 1.99 4.34
CA TYR A 38 1.28 1.93 3.37
C TYR A 38 1.63 1.01 2.20
N LEU A 39 2.84 1.10 1.65
CA LEU A 39 3.32 0.20 0.59
C LEU A 39 3.42 -1.25 1.08
N ASP A 40 3.89 -1.47 2.31
CA ASP A 40 3.92 -2.79 2.95
C ASP A 40 2.50 -3.35 3.11
N SER A 41 1.55 -2.53 3.59
CA SER A 41 0.14 -2.91 3.70
C SER A 41 -0.51 -3.21 2.35
N LEU A 42 -0.07 -2.58 1.26
CA LEU A 42 -0.51 -2.91 -0.11
C LEU A 42 0.13 -4.20 -0.64
N THR A 43 1.30 -4.57 -0.12
CA THR A 43 2.00 -5.80 -0.50
C THR A 43 1.37 -7.01 0.20
N ILE A 44 0.67 -6.82 1.33
CA ILE A 44 -0.06 -7.85 2.08
C ILE A 44 -1.51 -7.98 1.54
N GLU A 45 -1.69 -8.22 0.26
CA GLU A 45 -2.95 -8.78 -0.28
C GLU A 45 -2.69 -9.80 -1.43
N ASP A 46 -1.52 -10.44 -1.46
CA ASP A 46 -1.35 -11.74 -2.13
C ASP A 46 -1.49 -12.85 -1.07
N ASP A 47 -2.64 -12.88 -0.38
CA ASP A 47 -3.03 -14.09 0.34
C ASP A 47 -3.29 -15.15 -0.74
N ALA A 48 -2.59 -16.28 -0.67
CA ALA A 48 -2.57 -17.37 -1.66
C ALA A 48 -3.94 -18.04 -1.93
N GLY A 49 -5.04 -17.41 -1.54
CA GLY A 49 -6.42 -17.80 -1.78
C GLY A 49 -7.38 -16.65 -2.14
N THR A 50 -6.90 -15.48 -2.59
CA THR A 50 -7.79 -14.38 -3.02
C THR A 50 -7.69 -14.11 -4.52
N ILE A 51 -8.63 -14.65 -5.29
CA ILE A 51 -8.85 -14.28 -6.71
C ILE A 51 -10.13 -13.45 -6.81
N ASN A 52 -10.03 -12.23 -7.33
CA ASN A 52 -11.16 -11.31 -7.57
C ASN A 52 -12.03 -11.05 -6.31
N GLY A 53 -11.44 -10.93 -5.13
CA GLY A 53 -12.16 -10.65 -3.88
C GLY A 53 -13.01 -11.80 -3.34
N ASN A 54 -12.91 -13.01 -3.92
CA ASN A 54 -13.47 -14.22 -3.35
C ASN A 54 -12.37 -14.96 -2.58
N GLN A 55 -12.59 -15.13 -1.27
CA GLN A 55 -11.75 -15.97 -0.41
C GLN A 55 -12.04 -17.44 -0.72
N ILE A 56 -11.12 -18.12 -1.40
CA ILE A 56 -11.19 -19.59 -1.51
C ILE A 56 -10.61 -20.20 -0.23
N GLN A 57 -11.36 -21.08 0.43
CA GLN A 57 -10.84 -21.79 1.59
C GLN A 57 -9.69 -22.71 1.15
N TYR A 58 -8.50 -22.44 1.69
CA TYR A 58 -7.33 -23.31 1.61
C TYR A 58 -7.05 -23.91 3.01
N PRO A 59 -6.52 -25.14 3.11
CA PRO A 59 -6.20 -26.08 2.04
C PRO A 59 -7.37 -26.94 1.55
N TYR A 60 -7.24 -27.42 0.32
CA TYR A 60 -8.09 -28.43 -0.33
C TYR A 60 -8.08 -29.72 0.52
N ASN A 61 -9.02 -29.86 1.46
CA ASN A 61 -9.24 -31.16 2.11
C ASN A 61 -9.97 -32.05 1.11
N ARG A 62 -9.23 -33.06 0.63
CA ARG A 62 -9.64 -34.09 -0.34
C ARG A 62 -10.69 -35.04 0.22
#